data_AF-A0A1F8S3G4-F1
#
_entry.id   AF-A0A1F8S3G4-F1
#
_cell.length_a   1.000
_cell.length_b   1.000
_cell.length_c   1.000
_cell.angle_alpha   90.00
_cell.angle_beta   90.00
_cell.angle_gamma   90.00
#
_symmetry.space_group_name_H-M   'P 1'
#
loop_
_entity.id
_entity.type
_entity.pdbx_description
1 polymer ?
#
loop_
_entity_poly.entity_id
_entity_poly.type
_entity_poly.pdbx_seq_one_letter_code
_entity_poly.pdbx_strand_id
1 'polypeptide(L)'
;MAGAKPVLVALICVVVAGCAATTMPSPDPAFPSPGIPAAASSTPASTASLTPSPTLAATAAPTPAPTLPAGRLPRTAVVEQDGVRVKIELERNPIPAGEWTRLTTVVRNTGDNVVTWFHDGCAITVGTWGEMASAWRPGIAQTDVPATFKDRALDLAYRSTPLPGPIIDFVPERWAGTGTHGCADLGMSDLILPGKAIRQRYVWEGHAGHRWGPPPSGPVTLTGTFAHYWRGREEPEGDIRDRTIEVALDAWITGGADDSWLSPPEVVDAALADPAFVAYLETQDLGNGREEILWYRPELGAWEVGVLVWYEFPEPRLHLVLVDPHTGAIRDTVDRPWNEDVDGFP
;
A
#
# COMPACT_ATOMS: atom_id res chain seq x y z
N MET A 1 48.74 -13.33 -20.19
CA MET A 1 47.49 -12.69 -20.67
C MET A 1 46.38 -13.74 -20.57
N ALA A 2 45.59 -13.68 -19.50
CA ALA A 2 44.50 -14.62 -19.26
C ALA A 2 43.22 -14.02 -19.84
N GLY A 3 42.64 -14.70 -20.84
CA GLY A 3 41.41 -14.30 -21.50
C GLY A 3 40.20 -14.50 -20.59
N ALA A 4 39.40 -13.46 -20.41
CA ALA A 4 38.11 -13.52 -19.75
C ALA A 4 37.13 -14.37 -20.58
N LYS A 5 36.49 -15.35 -19.94
CA LYS A 5 35.41 -16.13 -20.55
C LYS A 5 34.09 -15.35 -20.41
N PRO A 6 33.24 -15.32 -21.45
CA PRO A 6 31.94 -14.66 -21.37
C PRO A 6 31.00 -15.42 -20.43
N VAL A 7 30.30 -14.67 -19.58
CA VAL A 7 29.17 -15.17 -18.77
C VAL A 7 27.93 -15.14 -19.66
N LEU A 8 27.37 -16.31 -19.95
CA LEU A 8 26.12 -16.46 -20.67
C LEU A 8 24.96 -16.24 -19.69
N VAL A 9 24.23 -15.13 -19.84
CA VAL A 9 22.94 -14.89 -19.18
C VAL A 9 21.88 -15.52 -20.07
N ALA A 10 21.29 -16.63 -19.64
CA ALA A 10 20.16 -17.24 -20.33
C ALA A 10 18.86 -16.55 -19.86
N LEU A 11 18.34 -15.64 -20.69
CA LEU A 11 17.02 -15.05 -20.52
C LEU A 11 15.99 -16.07 -21.05
N ILE A 12 15.29 -16.77 -20.16
CA ILE A 12 14.18 -17.63 -20.53
C ILE A 12 12.91 -16.77 -20.48
N CYS A 13 12.48 -16.26 -21.64
CA CYS A 13 11.16 -15.64 -21.78
C CYS A 13 10.11 -16.75 -21.91
N VAL A 14 9.42 -17.07 -20.83
CA VAL A 14 8.17 -17.84 -20.91
C VAL A 14 7.07 -16.86 -21.31
N VAL A 15 6.76 -16.81 -22.60
CA VAL A 15 5.53 -16.15 -23.07
C VAL A 15 4.38 -17.08 -22.73
N VAL A 16 3.63 -16.77 -21.68
CA VAL A 16 2.36 -17.45 -21.41
C VAL A 16 1.34 -16.94 -22.43
N ALA A 17 1.30 -17.60 -23.59
CA ALA A 17 0.14 -17.53 -24.48
C ALA A 17 -0.98 -18.38 -23.86
N GLY A 18 -1.83 -17.74 -23.05
CA GLY A 18 -2.97 -18.35 -22.39
C GLY A 18 -4.26 -17.59 -22.68
N CYS A 19 -4.65 -17.49 -23.96
CA CYS A 19 -6.06 -17.26 -24.29
C CYS A 19 -6.85 -18.54 -23.96
N ALA A 20 -7.64 -18.51 -22.89
CA ALA A 20 -8.82 -19.34 -22.76
C ALA A 20 -9.86 -18.57 -21.95
N ALA A 21 -10.90 -18.14 -22.65
CA ALA A 21 -12.14 -17.67 -22.04
C ALA A 21 -12.71 -18.79 -21.15
N THR A 22 -12.67 -18.59 -19.84
CA THR A 22 -13.57 -19.29 -18.92
C THR A 22 -14.82 -18.45 -18.76
N THR A 23 -15.86 -18.86 -19.51
CA THR A 23 -17.25 -18.60 -19.19
C THR A 23 -17.48 -18.88 -17.69
N MET A 24 -17.81 -17.85 -16.92
CA MET A 24 -18.34 -18.04 -15.58
C MET A 24 -19.70 -18.76 -15.67
N PRO A 25 -19.91 -19.87 -14.95
CA PRO A 25 -21.25 -20.40 -14.77
C PRO A 25 -22.03 -19.46 -13.86
N SER A 26 -23.19 -19.01 -14.34
CA SER A 26 -24.22 -18.32 -13.56
C SER A 26 -24.58 -19.11 -12.30
N PRO A 27 -24.58 -18.48 -11.11
CA PRO A 27 -25.35 -18.96 -9.98
C PRO A 27 -26.66 -18.16 -9.88
N ASP A 28 -27.67 -18.61 -10.62
CA ASP A 28 -29.05 -18.51 -10.13
C ASP A 28 -29.29 -19.72 -9.23
N PRO A 29 -29.64 -19.48 -7.95
CA PRO A 29 -30.78 -20.17 -7.42
C PRO A 29 -31.82 -19.16 -6.92
N ALA A 30 -33.00 -19.28 -7.51
CA ALA A 30 -34.23 -18.62 -7.12
C ALA A 30 -34.43 -18.60 -5.60
N PHE A 31 -34.51 -17.40 -5.03
CA PHE A 31 -35.15 -17.20 -3.74
C PHE A 31 -36.66 -17.05 -3.95
N PRO A 32 -37.51 -17.86 -3.28
CA PRO A 32 -38.96 -17.71 -3.36
C PRO A 32 -39.41 -16.44 -2.64
N SER A 33 -40.20 -15.62 -3.35
CA SER A 33 -40.92 -14.46 -2.81
C SER A 33 -41.85 -14.88 -1.67
N PRO A 34 -41.79 -14.25 -0.48
CA PRO A 34 -42.90 -14.27 0.46
C PRO A 34 -43.97 -13.29 -0.02
N GLY A 35 -45.18 -13.81 -0.26
CA GLY A 35 -46.33 -13.03 -0.66
C GLY A 35 -46.71 -11.95 0.36
N ILE A 36 -47.10 -10.80 -0.17
CA ILE A 36 -47.69 -9.68 0.55
C ILE A 36 -49.13 -10.05 0.96
N PRO A 37 -49.50 -10.02 2.26
CA PRO A 37 -50.88 -9.78 2.64
C PRO A 37 -51.16 -8.27 2.69
N ALA A 38 -52.29 -7.89 2.09
CA ALA A 38 -52.78 -6.53 2.06
C ALA A 38 -53.33 -6.05 3.42
N ALA A 39 -53.09 -4.76 3.67
CA ALA A 39 -53.89 -3.77 4.38
C ALA A 39 -54.16 -3.92 5.89
N ALA A 40 -53.73 -2.90 6.65
CA ALA A 40 -54.65 -2.07 7.44
C ALA A 40 -54.04 -0.68 7.73
N SER A 41 -54.78 0.36 7.37
CA SER A 41 -54.58 1.75 7.75
C SER A 41 -54.55 1.95 9.26
N SER A 42 -53.61 2.77 9.76
CA SER A 42 -53.92 3.79 10.77
C SER A 42 -52.84 4.88 10.80
N THR A 43 -53.26 6.12 10.69
CA THR A 43 -52.50 7.37 10.91
C THR A 43 -52.96 7.97 12.25
N PRO A 44 -52.28 9.00 12.79
CA PRO A 44 -51.06 8.97 13.58
C PRO A 44 -51.34 9.26 15.08
N ALA A 45 -50.43 8.87 15.98
CA ALA A 45 -50.43 9.37 17.35
C ALA A 45 -49.12 10.14 17.65
N SER A 46 -49.32 11.44 17.84
CA SER A 46 -48.55 12.45 18.57
C SER A 46 -47.12 12.14 19.02
N THR A 47 -46.24 13.00 18.49
CA THR A 47 -44.88 13.35 18.89
C THR A 47 -44.69 13.50 20.41
N ALA A 48 -43.75 12.74 20.97
CA ALA A 48 -42.99 13.14 22.15
C ALA A 48 -41.55 13.40 21.68
N SER A 49 -41.18 14.68 21.68
CA SER A 49 -39.84 15.14 21.33
C SER A 49 -38.88 14.79 22.47
N LEU A 50 -38.09 13.73 22.28
CA LEU A 50 -36.91 13.47 23.10
C LEU A 50 -35.73 14.09 22.38
N THR A 51 -35.37 15.30 22.78
CA THR A 51 -34.10 15.93 22.42
C THR A 51 -32.99 15.15 23.15
N PRO A 52 -32.12 14.37 22.47
CA PRO A 52 -30.93 13.88 23.13
C PRO A 52 -30.03 15.09 23.38
N SER A 53 -29.79 15.42 24.64
CA SER A 53 -28.69 16.31 25.00
C SER A 53 -27.39 15.66 24.52
N PRO A 54 -26.50 16.38 23.80
CA PRO A 54 -25.17 15.87 23.53
C PRO A 54 -24.42 15.80 24.87
N THR A 55 -24.38 14.63 25.47
CA THR A 55 -23.40 14.33 26.49
C THR A 55 -22.05 14.43 25.80
N LEU A 56 -21.33 15.53 26.04
CA LEU A 56 -19.93 15.67 25.68
C LEU A 56 -19.21 14.41 26.12
N ALA A 57 -18.81 13.58 25.15
CA ALA A 57 -17.97 12.43 25.40
C ALA A 57 -16.75 12.95 26.17
N ALA A 58 -16.55 12.43 27.38
CA ALA A 58 -15.38 12.75 28.17
C ALA A 58 -14.16 12.51 27.29
N THR A 59 -13.41 13.59 27.00
CA THR A 59 -12.18 13.53 26.23
C THR A 59 -11.28 12.51 26.93
N ALA A 60 -11.11 11.33 26.31
CA ALA A 60 -10.20 10.33 26.82
C ALA A 60 -8.84 10.98 27.01
N ALA A 61 -8.21 10.75 28.16
CA ALA A 61 -6.86 11.25 28.40
C ALA A 61 -5.95 10.77 27.26
N PRO A 62 -5.09 11.66 26.69
CA PRO A 62 -4.25 11.28 25.57
C PRO A 62 -3.37 10.09 25.96
N THR A 63 -3.41 9.03 25.14
CA THR A 63 -2.47 7.92 25.26
C THR A 63 -1.06 8.49 25.15
N PRO A 64 -0.16 8.23 26.12
CA PRO A 64 1.20 8.77 26.05
C PRO A 64 1.87 8.32 24.75
N ALA A 65 2.49 9.28 24.05
CA ALA A 65 3.20 9.00 22.83
C ALA A 65 4.27 7.92 23.05
N PRO A 66 4.45 6.98 22.10
CA PRO A 66 5.47 5.94 22.23
C PRO A 66 6.85 6.58 22.39
N THR A 67 7.62 6.12 23.37
CA THR A 67 8.95 6.64 23.67
C THR A 67 10.02 5.78 23.01
N LEU A 68 10.93 6.41 22.26
CA LEU A 68 12.06 5.73 21.64
C LEU A 68 12.85 4.95 22.71
N PRO A 69 13.11 3.64 22.53
CA PRO A 69 13.88 2.86 23.48
C PRO A 69 15.27 3.44 23.72
N ALA A 70 15.72 3.42 24.97
CA ALA A 70 17.08 3.83 25.30
C ALA A 70 18.09 2.82 24.71
N GLY A 71 19.13 3.34 24.06
CA GLY A 71 20.21 2.53 23.49
C GLY A 71 20.16 2.44 21.97
N ARG A 72 21.01 1.57 21.41
CA ARG A 72 21.14 1.40 19.97
C ARG A 72 20.19 0.31 19.48
N LEU A 73 19.26 0.67 18.60
CA LEU A 73 18.38 -0.29 17.94
C LEU A 73 19.14 -1.16 16.93
N PRO A 74 18.73 -2.42 16.72
CA PRO A 74 19.36 -3.31 15.75
C PRO A 74 19.23 -2.75 14.33
N ARG A 75 20.24 -2.99 13.48
CA ARG A 75 20.22 -2.58 12.06
C ARG A 75 20.24 -3.76 11.12
N THR A 76 20.15 -4.97 11.66
CA THR A 76 20.32 -6.18 10.88
C THR A 76 19.47 -7.27 11.50
N ALA A 77 18.76 -8.00 10.65
CA ALA A 77 18.13 -9.26 11.00
C ALA A 77 18.53 -10.31 9.96
N VAL A 78 18.63 -11.56 10.41
CA VAL A 78 19.05 -12.70 9.60
C VAL A 78 18.19 -13.89 10.00
N VAL A 79 17.68 -14.59 9.00
CA VAL A 79 17.06 -15.91 9.14
C VAL A 79 17.78 -16.87 8.21
N GLU A 80 17.84 -18.14 8.59
CA GLU A 80 18.33 -19.21 7.73
C GLU A 80 17.38 -20.39 7.79
N GLN A 81 16.88 -20.79 6.62
CA GLN A 81 15.94 -21.89 6.48
C GLN A 81 16.32 -22.72 5.25
N ASP A 82 16.31 -24.04 5.42
CA ASP A 82 16.58 -25.02 4.36
C ASP A 82 17.86 -24.76 3.56
N GLY A 83 18.89 -24.16 4.15
CA GLY A 83 20.16 -23.79 3.49
C GLY A 83 20.08 -22.51 2.64
N VAL A 84 19.11 -21.63 2.92
CA VAL A 84 18.97 -20.29 2.36
C VAL A 84 19.00 -19.30 3.52
N ARG A 85 19.96 -18.39 3.50
CA ARG A 85 20.10 -17.32 4.48
C ARG A 85 19.60 -16.01 3.89
N VAL A 86 18.56 -15.44 4.48
CA VAL A 86 18.03 -14.12 4.12
C VAL A 86 18.45 -13.12 5.20
N LYS A 87 19.01 -12.00 4.77
CA LYS A 87 19.44 -10.90 5.64
C LYS A 87 18.83 -9.59 5.17
N ILE A 88 18.32 -8.80 6.10
CA ILE A 88 18.02 -7.37 5.91
C ILE A 88 19.01 -6.53 6.71
N GLU A 89 19.49 -5.44 6.10
CA GLU A 89 20.43 -4.50 6.72
C GLU A 89 19.99 -3.07 6.45
N LEU A 90 19.62 -2.38 7.51
CA LEU A 90 19.13 -1.01 7.50
C LEU A 90 20.30 -0.04 7.69
N GLU A 91 20.33 1.04 6.91
CA GLU A 91 21.37 2.06 6.98
C GLU A 91 21.45 2.72 8.38
N ARG A 92 20.29 3.07 8.93
CA ARG A 92 20.11 3.71 10.24
C ARG A 92 18.85 3.23 10.95
N ASN A 93 18.93 3.13 12.28
CA ASN A 93 17.80 2.85 13.17
C ASN A 93 18.03 3.65 14.46
N PRO A 94 17.17 4.63 14.82
CA PRO A 94 15.87 4.96 14.23
C PRO A 94 15.91 5.48 12.78
N ILE A 95 14.76 5.43 12.12
CA ILE A 95 14.50 5.83 10.74
C ILE A 95 13.76 7.18 10.77
N PRO A 96 14.32 8.27 10.22
CA PRO A 96 13.63 9.55 10.15
C PRO A 96 12.61 9.56 9.00
N ALA A 97 11.37 9.94 9.30
CA ALA A 97 10.34 10.18 8.29
C ALA A 97 10.68 11.42 7.45
N GLY A 98 10.15 11.48 6.22
CA GLY A 98 10.46 12.52 5.25
C GLY A 98 11.88 12.48 4.67
N GLU A 99 12.73 11.55 5.12
CA GLU A 99 14.08 11.37 4.60
C GLU A 99 14.28 9.99 3.98
N TRP A 100 15.10 9.93 2.95
CA TRP A 100 15.49 8.67 2.33
C TRP A 100 16.29 7.81 3.30
N THR A 101 15.84 6.57 3.51
CA THR A 101 16.58 5.56 4.27
C THR A 101 16.83 4.34 3.41
N ARG A 102 18.09 3.93 3.32
CA ARG A 102 18.46 2.73 2.55
C ARG A 102 18.32 1.46 3.37
N LEU A 103 17.93 0.40 2.67
CA LEU A 103 17.97 -0.98 3.15
C LEU A 103 18.66 -1.86 2.13
N THR A 104 19.46 -2.81 2.57
CA THR A 104 20.05 -3.85 1.73
C THR A 104 19.47 -5.20 2.12
N THR A 105 19.04 -5.96 1.13
CA THR A 105 18.69 -7.38 1.30
C THR A 105 19.79 -8.26 0.72
N VAL A 106 20.00 -9.42 1.33
CA VAL A 106 20.90 -10.46 0.83
C VAL A 106 20.21 -11.81 0.96
N VAL A 107 20.04 -12.51 -0.16
CA VAL A 107 19.59 -13.91 -0.21
C VAL A 107 20.79 -14.76 -0.59
N ARG A 108 21.27 -15.60 0.33
CA ARG A 108 22.46 -16.43 0.13
C ARG A 108 22.09 -17.91 0.19
N ASN A 109 22.56 -18.67 -0.79
CA ASN A 109 22.51 -20.13 -0.71
C ASN A 109 23.67 -20.64 0.15
N THR A 110 23.37 -21.12 1.35
CA THR A 110 24.33 -21.72 2.29
C THR A 110 24.44 -23.24 2.15
N GLY A 111 23.53 -23.88 1.39
CA GLY A 111 23.56 -25.30 1.09
C GLY A 111 24.40 -25.66 -0.15
N ASP A 112 24.44 -26.97 -0.44
CA ASP A 112 25.29 -27.55 -1.49
C ASP A 112 24.60 -27.69 -2.85
N ASN A 113 23.28 -27.48 -2.91
CA ASN A 113 22.47 -27.57 -4.14
C ASN A 113 22.06 -26.18 -4.63
N VAL A 114 21.89 -26.00 -5.94
CA VAL A 114 21.31 -24.77 -6.50
C VAL A 114 19.93 -24.47 -5.91
N VAL A 115 19.64 -23.18 -5.70
CA VAL A 115 18.32 -22.66 -5.35
C VAL A 115 17.78 -21.90 -6.54
N THR A 116 16.55 -22.17 -6.93
CA THR A 116 15.78 -21.26 -7.77
C THR A 116 14.99 -20.33 -6.86
N TRP A 117 15.22 -19.04 -7.00
CA TRP A 117 14.58 -17.98 -6.24
C TRP A 117 13.59 -17.27 -7.14
N PHE A 118 12.29 -17.43 -6.87
CA PHE A 118 11.24 -16.87 -7.69
C PHE A 118 10.81 -15.50 -7.17
N HIS A 119 10.62 -14.56 -8.08
CA HIS A 119 10.11 -13.23 -7.80
C HIS A 119 9.29 -12.71 -8.99
N ASP A 120 8.75 -11.49 -8.89
CA ASP A 120 7.87 -10.91 -9.89
C ASP A 120 8.62 -10.12 -10.98
N GLY A 121 7.86 -9.60 -11.94
CA GLY A 121 8.31 -8.73 -13.03
C GLY A 121 8.79 -7.36 -12.55
N CYS A 122 8.57 -7.04 -11.27
CA CYS A 122 9.19 -5.91 -10.62
C CYS A 122 10.66 -6.16 -10.26
N ALA A 123 11.18 -7.38 -10.44
CA ALA A 123 12.55 -7.74 -10.08
C ALA A 123 12.90 -7.32 -8.64
N ILE A 124 11.96 -7.55 -7.72
CA ILE A 124 12.12 -7.38 -6.28
C ILE A 124 12.47 -8.75 -5.71
N THR A 125 13.72 -8.92 -5.26
CA THR A 125 14.15 -10.23 -4.75
C THR A 125 13.71 -10.50 -3.32
N VAL A 126 13.60 -9.45 -2.49
CA VAL A 126 13.04 -9.50 -1.13
C VAL A 126 12.19 -8.25 -0.91
N GLY A 127 10.88 -8.42 -0.76
CA GLY A 127 9.90 -7.37 -0.53
C GLY A 127 10.05 -7.00 0.92
N THR A 128 10.24 -5.72 1.17
CA THR A 128 10.49 -5.24 2.52
C THR A 128 9.51 -4.12 2.82
N TRP A 129 8.63 -4.39 3.77
CA TRP A 129 7.66 -3.41 4.27
C TRP A 129 7.74 -3.37 5.78
N GLY A 130 7.11 -2.37 6.39
CA GLY A 130 7.05 -2.19 7.82
C GLY A 130 5.63 -1.93 8.28
N GLU A 131 5.17 -2.68 9.27
CA GLU A 131 3.89 -2.45 9.91
C GLU A 131 4.10 -1.69 11.22
N MET A 132 3.45 -0.55 11.34
CA MET A 132 3.47 0.23 12.58
C MET A 132 2.47 -0.31 13.60
N ALA A 133 2.82 -0.26 14.88
CA ALA A 133 1.92 -0.67 15.95
C ALA A 133 0.73 0.29 16.18
N SER A 134 0.85 1.53 15.68
CA SER A 134 -0.23 2.53 15.72
C SER A 134 -1.29 2.26 14.65
N ALA A 135 -2.50 2.73 14.88
CA ALA A 135 -3.55 2.79 13.86
C ALA A 135 -3.73 4.22 13.35
N TRP A 136 -4.18 4.38 12.12
CA TRP A 136 -4.71 5.67 11.68
C TRP A 136 -5.98 6.01 12.43
N ARG A 137 -6.22 7.30 12.68
CA ARG A 137 -7.54 7.76 13.12
C ARG A 137 -8.54 7.52 11.97
N PRO A 138 -9.71 6.92 12.25
CA PRO A 138 -10.61 6.42 11.20
C PRO A 138 -11.41 7.51 10.47
N GLY A 139 -11.44 8.73 11.00
CA GLY A 139 -12.27 9.80 10.47
C GLY A 139 -13.78 9.54 10.68
N ILE A 140 -14.60 10.14 9.81
CA ILE A 140 -16.07 10.11 9.82
C ILE A 140 -16.56 9.05 8.82
N ALA A 141 -17.63 8.35 9.17
CA ALA A 141 -18.29 7.43 8.24
C ALA A 141 -19.03 8.21 7.14
N GLN A 142 -18.88 7.77 5.89
CA GLN A 142 -19.51 8.35 4.71
C GLN A 142 -20.64 7.45 4.22
N THR A 143 -21.49 7.94 3.31
CA THR A 143 -22.51 7.14 2.61
C THR A 143 -22.38 7.27 1.10
N ASP A 144 -23.01 6.35 0.36
CA ASP A 144 -23.19 6.42 -1.10
C ASP A 144 -21.86 6.60 -1.88
N VAL A 145 -21.82 7.58 -2.79
CA VAL A 145 -20.64 7.88 -3.63
C VAL A 145 -19.44 8.31 -2.78
N PRO A 146 -19.57 9.25 -1.81
CA PRO A 146 -18.50 9.56 -0.85
C PRO A 146 -17.91 8.34 -0.11
N ALA A 147 -18.74 7.37 0.29
CA ALA A 147 -18.25 6.14 0.91
C ALA A 147 -17.43 5.29 -0.06
N THR A 148 -17.93 5.11 -1.29
CA THR A 148 -17.22 4.35 -2.32
C THR A 148 -15.88 4.99 -2.65
N PHE A 149 -15.84 6.33 -2.78
CA PHE A 149 -14.61 7.07 -3.00
C PHE A 149 -13.63 6.88 -1.84
N LYS A 150 -14.08 7.07 -0.59
CA LYS A 150 -13.24 6.93 0.59
C LYS A 150 -12.65 5.53 0.72
N ASP A 151 -13.45 4.49 0.49
CA ASP A 151 -12.98 3.11 0.55
C ASP A 151 -11.93 2.81 -0.52
N ARG A 152 -12.06 3.36 -1.73
CA ARG A 152 -11.09 3.16 -2.81
C ARG A 152 -9.81 3.98 -2.62
N ALA A 153 -9.93 5.26 -2.26
CA ALA A 153 -8.79 6.15 -2.02
C ALA A 153 -7.90 5.66 -0.86
N LEU A 154 -8.49 4.94 0.10
CA LEU A 154 -7.78 4.32 1.23
C LEU A 154 -7.39 2.85 0.96
N ASP A 155 -7.57 2.36 -0.27
CA ASP A 155 -7.29 0.97 -0.67
C ASP A 155 -8.00 -0.08 0.20
N LEU A 156 -9.16 0.28 0.78
CA LEU A 156 -10.01 -0.62 1.56
C LEU A 156 -10.81 -1.55 0.66
N ALA A 157 -11.19 -1.08 -0.53
CA ALA A 157 -11.98 -1.86 -1.48
C ALA A 157 -11.28 -3.15 -1.96
N TYR A 158 -9.95 -3.18 -1.91
CA TYR A 158 -9.12 -4.32 -2.34
C TYR A 158 -8.63 -5.18 -1.17
N ARG A 159 -8.93 -4.79 0.08
CA ARG A 159 -8.48 -5.49 1.29
C ARG A 159 -9.64 -6.10 2.05
N SER A 160 -9.46 -7.32 2.54
CA SER A 160 -10.44 -8.05 3.35
C SER A 160 -10.42 -7.68 4.85
N THR A 161 -9.66 -6.64 5.24
CA THR A 161 -9.39 -6.27 6.63
C THR A 161 -9.62 -4.77 6.87
N PRO A 162 -9.91 -4.35 8.13
CA PRO A 162 -10.00 -2.93 8.48
C PRO A 162 -8.73 -2.19 8.11
N LEU A 163 -8.83 -0.87 7.90
CA LEU A 163 -7.73 0.00 7.49
C LEU A 163 -6.45 -0.40 8.25
N PRO A 164 -5.43 -0.92 7.54
CA PRO A 164 -4.21 -1.30 8.21
C PRO A 164 -3.62 -0.06 8.88
N GLY A 165 -2.88 -0.27 9.98
CA GLY A 165 -2.04 0.79 10.52
C GLY A 165 -1.10 1.36 9.44
N PRO A 166 -0.40 2.46 9.71
CA PRO A 166 0.59 2.98 8.77
C PRO A 166 1.56 1.87 8.34
N ILE A 167 1.64 1.64 7.04
CA ILE A 167 2.62 0.74 6.42
C ILE A 167 3.70 1.60 5.78
N ILE A 168 4.96 1.19 5.88
CA ILE A 168 6.06 1.79 5.10
C ILE A 168 6.61 0.75 4.14
N ASP A 169 6.91 1.17 2.91
CA ASP A 169 7.39 0.26 1.88
C ASP A 169 8.76 0.69 1.38
N PHE A 170 9.67 -0.28 1.23
CA PHE A 170 10.98 -0.07 0.64
C PHE A 170 10.94 -0.47 -0.83
N VAL A 171 11.15 0.50 -1.72
CA VAL A 171 11.20 0.27 -3.17
C VAL A 171 12.65 0.03 -3.62
N PRO A 172 12.90 -0.75 -4.69
CA PRO A 172 14.22 -0.84 -5.30
C PRO A 172 14.83 0.55 -5.54
N GLU A 173 16.10 0.74 -5.19
CA GLU A 173 16.74 2.07 -5.25
C GLU A 173 16.71 2.71 -6.66
N ARG A 174 16.64 1.89 -7.71
CA ARG A 174 16.48 2.35 -9.11
C ARG A 174 15.14 3.04 -9.39
N TRP A 175 14.16 2.91 -8.51
CA TRP A 175 12.82 3.50 -8.61
C TRP A 175 12.58 4.61 -7.59
N ALA A 176 13.55 4.87 -6.71
CA ALA A 176 13.46 5.98 -5.78
C ALA A 176 13.41 7.31 -6.57
N GLY A 177 12.41 8.13 -6.28
CA GLY A 177 12.16 9.42 -6.88
C GLY A 177 11.48 9.40 -8.25
N THR A 178 11.08 8.23 -8.77
CA THR A 178 10.57 8.11 -10.15
C THR A 178 9.07 7.89 -10.27
N GLY A 179 8.27 8.03 -9.20
CA GLY A 179 6.81 7.79 -9.27
C GLY A 179 6.35 6.48 -8.65
N THR A 180 5.07 6.15 -8.78
CA THR A 180 4.60 4.76 -8.65
C THR A 180 5.15 3.93 -9.81
N HIS A 181 5.26 2.61 -9.64
CA HIS A 181 5.71 1.68 -10.68
C HIS A 181 4.77 0.49 -10.74
N GLY A 182 4.37 0.11 -11.94
CA GLY A 182 3.69 -1.16 -12.18
C GLY A 182 4.69 -2.31 -12.27
N CYS A 183 4.31 -3.47 -11.75
CA CYS A 183 4.99 -4.72 -12.07
C CYS A 183 4.41 -5.27 -13.37
N ALA A 184 5.26 -5.80 -14.25
CA ALA A 184 4.76 -6.62 -15.33
C ALA A 184 4.21 -7.94 -14.77
N ASP A 185 3.09 -8.43 -15.33
CA ASP A 185 2.46 -9.70 -14.98
C ASP A 185 3.28 -10.91 -15.47
N LEU A 186 4.53 -11.01 -15.00
CA LEU A 186 5.46 -12.08 -15.33
C LEU A 186 6.20 -12.55 -14.09
N GLY A 187 6.41 -13.87 -14.01
CA GLY A 187 7.29 -14.49 -13.01
C GLY A 187 8.73 -14.49 -13.51
N MET A 188 9.65 -14.11 -12.64
CA MET A 188 11.09 -14.17 -12.86
C MET A 188 11.71 -15.15 -11.87
N SER A 189 12.84 -15.75 -12.25
CA SER A 189 13.60 -16.57 -11.32
C SER A 189 15.10 -16.40 -11.48
N ASP A 190 15.78 -16.40 -10.35
CA ASP A 190 17.23 -16.37 -10.26
C ASP A 190 17.77 -17.70 -9.75
N LEU A 191 18.87 -18.16 -10.35
CA LEU A 191 19.58 -19.35 -9.88
C LEU A 191 20.72 -18.96 -8.93
N ILE A 192 20.56 -19.29 -7.65
CA ILE A 192 21.57 -19.06 -6.63
C ILE A 192 22.40 -20.33 -6.45
N LEU A 193 23.59 -20.37 -7.05
CA LEU A 193 24.54 -21.48 -6.86
C LEU A 193 25.04 -21.57 -5.40
N PRO A 194 25.55 -22.73 -4.95
CA PRO A 194 26.14 -22.89 -3.62
C PRO A 194 27.15 -21.79 -3.28
N GLY A 195 27.00 -21.18 -2.11
CA GLY A 195 27.83 -20.09 -1.63
C GLY A 195 27.66 -18.74 -2.35
N LYS A 196 26.77 -18.65 -3.36
CA LYS A 196 26.42 -17.39 -4.04
C LYS A 196 25.27 -16.70 -3.34
N ALA A 197 25.07 -15.43 -3.69
CA ALA A 197 24.03 -14.60 -3.12
C ALA A 197 23.51 -13.58 -4.14
N ILE A 198 22.24 -13.24 -4.00
CA ILE A 198 21.61 -12.06 -4.59
C ILE A 198 21.70 -10.94 -3.56
N ARG A 199 22.00 -9.72 -4.01
CA ARG A 199 22.04 -8.53 -3.17
C ARG A 199 21.30 -7.41 -3.87
N GLN A 200 20.33 -6.82 -3.19
CA GLN A 200 19.55 -5.70 -3.72
C GLN A 200 19.50 -4.56 -2.70
N ARG A 201 19.48 -3.34 -3.22
CA ARG A 201 19.34 -2.11 -2.42
C ARG A 201 17.95 -1.54 -2.65
N TYR A 202 17.39 -1.06 -1.56
CA TYR A 202 16.07 -0.46 -1.48
C TYR A 202 16.14 0.88 -0.75
N VAL A 203 15.12 1.70 -0.97
CA VAL A 203 14.94 3.00 -0.35
C VAL A 203 13.52 3.09 0.18
N TRP A 204 13.39 3.53 1.42
CA TRP A 204 12.16 4.12 1.91
C TRP A 204 12.27 5.63 1.74
N GLU A 205 11.28 6.24 1.10
CA GLU A 205 11.30 7.67 0.75
C GLU A 205 10.80 8.58 1.88
N GLY A 206 10.43 8.01 3.03
CA GLY A 206 10.00 8.75 4.22
C GLY A 206 8.49 8.91 4.38
N HIS A 207 7.68 8.20 3.58
CA HIS A 207 6.21 8.28 3.59
C HIS A 207 5.55 6.92 3.85
N ALA A 208 4.32 6.93 4.36
CA ALA A 208 3.50 5.74 4.52
C ALA A 208 2.82 5.37 3.20
N GLY A 209 2.62 4.08 2.94
CA GLY A 209 1.90 3.55 1.78
C GLY A 209 2.31 4.18 0.44
N HIS A 210 1.35 4.30 -0.47
CA HIS A 210 1.50 4.98 -1.76
C HIS A 210 1.43 6.51 -1.59
N ARG A 211 2.38 7.07 -0.81
CA ARG A 211 2.51 8.51 -0.52
C ARG A 211 1.43 9.08 0.39
N TRP A 212 0.99 8.34 1.40
CA TRP A 212 0.10 8.83 2.46
C TRP A 212 0.80 9.73 3.49
N GLY A 213 1.74 10.56 3.04
CA GLY A 213 2.48 11.47 3.90
C GLY A 213 3.39 10.77 4.89
N PRO A 214 4.10 11.52 5.75
CA PRO A 214 4.94 10.93 6.78
C PRO A 214 4.07 10.13 7.77
N PRO A 215 4.43 8.87 8.10
CA PRO A 215 3.75 8.13 9.15
C PRO A 215 3.96 8.80 10.52
N PRO A 216 3.18 8.46 11.56
CA PRO A 216 3.48 8.88 12.92
C PRO A 216 4.84 8.36 13.40
N SER A 217 5.41 9.01 14.41
CA SER A 217 6.60 8.46 15.09
C SER A 217 6.22 7.26 15.95
N GLY A 218 7.03 6.20 15.95
CA GLY A 218 6.73 5.01 16.75
C GLY A 218 7.45 3.74 16.30
N PRO A 219 7.20 2.62 17.01
CA PRO A 219 7.77 1.33 16.66
C PRO A 219 7.20 0.82 15.33
N VAL A 220 8.06 0.18 14.55
CA VAL A 220 7.71 -0.48 13.29
C VAL A 220 8.44 -1.81 13.20
N THR A 221 7.75 -2.87 12.78
CA THR A 221 8.38 -4.16 12.50
C THR A 221 8.59 -4.26 11.00
N LEU A 222 9.85 -4.23 10.56
CA LEU A 222 10.19 -4.45 9.16
C LEU A 222 10.16 -5.95 8.85
N THR A 223 9.37 -6.35 7.88
CA THR A 223 9.28 -7.73 7.38
C THR A 223 9.87 -7.79 5.98
N GLY A 224 10.89 -8.62 5.81
CA GLY A 224 11.44 -9.01 4.52
C GLY A 224 10.94 -10.39 4.11
N THR A 225 10.29 -10.52 2.95
CA THR A 225 9.81 -11.83 2.44
C THR A 225 9.73 -11.84 0.92
N PHE A 226 9.84 -13.02 0.30
CA PHE A 226 9.34 -13.30 -1.04
C PHE A 226 8.83 -14.74 -1.12
N ALA A 227 7.88 -14.91 -2.04
CA ALA A 227 6.83 -15.90 -1.87
C ALA A 227 7.31 -17.35 -2.07
N HIS A 228 8.28 -17.61 -2.97
CA HIS A 228 8.58 -18.99 -3.36
C HIS A 228 10.06 -19.23 -3.71
N TYR A 229 10.59 -20.34 -3.23
CA TYR A 229 11.88 -20.87 -3.68
C TYR A 229 11.86 -22.40 -3.73
N TRP A 230 12.79 -23.00 -4.47
CA TRP A 230 12.97 -24.44 -4.48
C TRP A 230 14.42 -24.85 -4.74
N ARG A 231 14.70 -26.12 -4.47
CA ARG A 231 16.00 -26.75 -4.76
C ARG A 231 16.00 -27.34 -6.15
N GLY A 232 17.11 -27.18 -6.86
CA GLY A 232 17.23 -27.60 -8.26
C GLY A 232 16.87 -26.48 -9.23
N ARG A 233 16.83 -26.81 -10.53
CA ARG A 233 16.55 -25.84 -11.61
C ARG A 233 15.11 -25.91 -12.10
N GLU A 234 14.47 -27.06 -11.93
CA GLU A 234 13.13 -27.35 -12.40
C GLU A 234 12.14 -27.00 -11.30
N GLU A 235 11.06 -26.33 -11.66
CA GLU A 235 9.94 -26.08 -10.76
C GLU A 235 9.41 -27.42 -10.23
N PRO A 236 9.20 -27.56 -8.91
CA PRO A 236 8.68 -28.79 -8.35
C PRO A 236 7.23 -29.02 -8.84
N GLU A 237 6.84 -30.29 -8.98
CA GLU A 237 5.42 -30.62 -9.14
C GLU A 237 4.67 -30.29 -7.83
N GLY A 238 3.62 -29.48 -7.91
CA GLY A 238 2.75 -29.12 -6.77
C GLY A 238 2.70 -27.63 -6.45
N ASP A 239 2.05 -27.28 -5.34
CA ASP A 239 1.93 -25.87 -4.90
C ASP A 239 3.24 -25.39 -4.26
N ILE A 240 3.78 -24.28 -4.77
CA ILE A 240 4.98 -23.63 -4.24
C ILE A 240 4.68 -22.61 -3.13
N ARG A 241 3.39 -22.35 -2.84
CA ARG A 241 2.92 -21.30 -1.92
C ARG A 241 3.41 -21.39 -0.49
N ASP A 242 3.70 -22.59 0.00
CA ASP A 242 4.16 -22.79 1.39
C ASP A 242 5.67 -22.57 1.58
N ARG A 243 6.40 -22.12 0.55
CA ARG A 243 7.87 -21.97 0.57
C ARG A 243 8.32 -20.52 0.70
N THR A 244 7.84 -19.86 1.74
CA THR A 244 8.24 -18.49 2.11
C THR A 244 9.38 -18.50 3.13
N ILE A 245 10.22 -17.47 3.10
CA ILE A 245 11.17 -17.18 4.18
C ILE A 245 10.94 -15.75 4.62
N GLU A 246 10.60 -15.57 5.90
CA GLU A 246 10.36 -14.27 6.50
C GLU A 246 11.50 -13.89 7.44
N VAL A 247 11.95 -12.64 7.35
CA VAL A 247 12.90 -12.03 8.28
C VAL A 247 12.31 -10.76 8.86
N ALA A 248 12.24 -10.68 10.19
CA ALA A 248 11.72 -9.52 10.90
C ALA A 248 12.84 -8.71 11.56
N LEU A 249 12.77 -7.38 11.47
CA LEU A 249 13.66 -6.44 12.16
C LEU A 249 12.83 -5.36 12.85
N ASP A 250 12.91 -5.32 14.18
CA ASP A 250 12.33 -4.23 14.96
C ASP A 250 13.08 -2.92 14.68
N ALA A 251 12.33 -1.88 14.35
CA ALA A 251 12.83 -0.55 14.11
C ALA A 251 11.90 0.52 14.69
N TRP A 252 12.29 1.78 14.49
CA TRP A 252 11.58 2.91 15.04
C TRP A 252 11.56 4.07 14.05
N ILE A 253 10.38 4.65 13.82
CA ILE A 253 10.22 5.89 13.04
C ILE A 253 10.32 7.11 13.95
N THR A 254 11.10 8.10 13.54
CA THR A 254 11.25 9.39 14.22
C THR A 254 10.93 10.54 13.29
N GLY A 255 10.51 11.69 13.84
CA GLY A 255 10.20 12.88 13.02
C GLY A 255 8.98 12.70 12.11
N GLY A 256 8.15 11.69 12.40
CA GLY A 256 6.88 11.45 11.73
C GLY A 256 5.83 12.51 12.02
N ALA A 257 4.68 12.41 11.36
CA ALA A 257 3.52 13.27 11.62
C ALA A 257 3.16 13.25 13.12
N ASP A 258 2.92 14.44 13.68
CA ASP A 258 2.43 14.58 15.04
C ASP A 258 0.89 14.52 15.08
N ASP A 259 0.32 14.52 16.29
CA ASP A 259 -1.14 14.41 16.48
C ASP A 259 -1.94 15.60 15.90
N SER A 260 -1.27 16.70 15.50
CA SER A 260 -1.93 17.84 14.85
C SER A 260 -2.17 17.64 13.36
N TRP A 261 -1.49 16.68 12.74
CA TRP A 261 -1.74 16.30 11.35
C TRP A 261 -2.98 15.45 11.27
N LEU A 262 -3.86 15.73 10.33
CA LEU A 262 -4.95 14.86 9.92
C LEU A 262 -4.41 13.52 9.40
N SER A 263 -5.09 12.43 9.77
CA SER A 263 -4.82 11.10 9.22
C SER A 263 -5.33 11.01 7.77
N PRO A 264 -4.86 10.05 6.95
CA PRO A 264 -5.35 9.89 5.59
C PRO A 264 -6.89 9.78 5.51
N PRO A 265 -7.58 9.02 6.39
CA PRO A 265 -9.05 9.04 6.42
C PRO A 265 -9.67 10.40 6.71
N GLU A 266 -9.10 11.18 7.63
CA GLU A 266 -9.60 12.52 7.99
C GLU A 266 -9.35 13.54 6.87
N VAL A 267 -8.25 13.40 6.12
CA VAL A 267 -7.97 14.20 4.91
C VAL A 267 -9.02 13.94 3.84
N VAL A 268 -9.40 12.68 3.61
CA VAL A 268 -10.49 12.32 2.68
C VAL A 268 -11.82 12.91 3.17
N ASP A 269 -12.11 12.87 4.46
CA ASP A 269 -13.32 13.49 5.00
C ASP A 269 -13.35 15.01 4.78
N ALA A 270 -12.21 15.68 4.95
CA ALA A 270 -12.08 17.10 4.70
C ALA A 270 -12.30 17.44 3.21
N ALA A 271 -11.79 16.62 2.28
CA ALA A 271 -12.08 16.75 0.86
C ALA A 271 -13.58 16.57 0.56
N LEU A 272 -14.20 15.53 1.13
CA LEU A 272 -15.62 15.22 0.95
C LEU A 272 -16.57 16.23 1.63
N ALA A 273 -16.05 17.13 2.47
CA ALA A 273 -16.82 18.23 3.01
C ALA A 273 -17.06 19.36 1.98
N ASP A 274 -16.32 19.38 0.86
CA ASP A 274 -16.55 20.32 -0.23
C ASP A 274 -17.70 19.86 -1.16
N PRO A 275 -18.85 20.58 -1.19
CA PRO A 275 -19.97 20.19 -2.03
C PRO A 275 -19.66 20.18 -3.52
N ALA A 276 -18.72 21.01 -3.99
CA ALA A 276 -18.35 21.05 -5.40
C ALA A 276 -17.60 19.77 -5.80
N PHE A 277 -16.69 19.32 -4.93
CA PHE A 277 -15.97 18.06 -5.13
C PHE A 277 -16.91 16.85 -5.06
N VAL A 278 -17.82 16.79 -4.09
CA VAL A 278 -18.83 15.71 -4.01
C VAL A 278 -19.72 15.68 -5.25
N ALA A 279 -20.22 16.83 -5.70
CA ALA A 279 -21.04 16.92 -6.90
C ALA A 279 -20.27 16.44 -8.16
N TYR A 280 -18.96 16.69 -8.23
CA TYR A 280 -18.13 16.11 -9.28
C TYR A 280 -18.06 14.59 -9.16
N LEU A 281 -17.76 14.04 -7.97
CA LEU A 281 -17.67 12.58 -7.77
C LEU A 281 -18.97 11.85 -8.16
N GLU A 282 -20.14 12.45 -7.91
CA GLU A 282 -21.45 11.88 -8.31
C GLU A 282 -21.62 11.72 -9.82
N THR A 283 -20.81 12.42 -10.63
CA THR A 283 -20.80 12.27 -12.09
C THR A 283 -19.87 11.15 -12.57
N GLN A 284 -19.08 10.54 -11.67
CA GLN A 284 -18.03 9.59 -12.01
C GLN A 284 -18.45 8.13 -11.75
N ASP A 285 -18.01 7.23 -12.62
CA ASP A 285 -18.09 5.77 -12.43
C ASP A 285 -16.80 5.25 -11.77
N LEU A 286 -16.74 5.42 -10.44
CA LEU A 286 -15.55 5.14 -9.61
C LEU A 286 -15.00 3.71 -9.82
N GLY A 287 -13.68 3.59 -9.98
CA GLY A 287 -12.96 2.36 -10.30
C GLY A 287 -12.91 1.92 -11.76
N ASN A 288 -13.84 2.37 -12.62
CA ASN A 288 -13.89 1.95 -14.02
C ASN A 288 -12.93 2.79 -14.89
N GLY A 289 -11.62 2.70 -14.65
CA GLY A 289 -10.64 3.61 -15.28
C GLY A 289 -10.68 5.03 -14.71
N ARG A 290 -11.29 5.18 -13.53
CA ARG A 290 -11.28 6.37 -12.68
C ARG A 290 -10.56 5.95 -11.43
N GLU A 291 -9.36 6.45 -11.24
CA GLU A 291 -8.48 6.05 -10.16
C GLU A 291 -8.53 7.08 -9.04
N GLU A 292 -8.88 6.62 -7.84
CA GLU A 292 -9.03 7.46 -6.67
C GLU A 292 -7.67 7.78 -6.06
N ILE A 293 -7.38 9.08 -5.97
CA ILE A 293 -6.08 9.61 -5.59
C ILE A 293 -6.12 10.11 -4.14
N LEU A 294 -5.10 9.72 -3.39
CA LEU A 294 -4.76 10.26 -2.07
C LEU A 294 -3.23 10.34 -1.94
N TRP A 295 -2.65 11.48 -2.30
CA TRP A 295 -1.20 11.69 -2.26
C TRP A 295 -0.82 12.88 -1.41
N TYR A 296 0.15 12.71 -0.53
CA TYR A 296 0.81 13.83 0.11
C TYR A 296 1.91 14.38 -0.80
N ARG A 297 1.91 15.69 -1.02
CA ARG A 297 2.91 16.42 -1.81
C ARG A 297 3.74 17.29 -0.87
N PRO A 298 4.93 16.84 -0.42
CA PRO A 298 5.77 17.59 0.51
C PRO A 298 6.11 19.00 0.02
N GLU A 299 6.30 19.17 -1.28
CA GLU A 299 6.60 20.44 -1.95
C GLU A 299 5.43 21.44 -1.92
N LEU A 300 4.19 20.94 -1.83
CA LEU A 300 2.98 21.76 -1.66
C LEU A 300 2.60 21.91 -0.19
N GLY A 301 3.17 21.09 0.69
CA GLY A 301 2.75 20.95 2.09
C GLY A 301 1.25 20.67 2.21
N ALA A 302 0.71 19.86 1.29
CA ALA A 302 -0.71 19.59 1.11
C ALA A 302 -0.95 18.16 0.63
N TRP A 303 -2.17 17.68 0.84
CA TRP A 303 -2.66 16.45 0.27
C TRP A 303 -3.44 16.72 -1.00
N GLU A 304 -3.17 15.96 -2.04
CA GLU A 304 -3.98 15.85 -3.25
C GLU A 304 -5.00 14.73 -3.06
N VAL A 305 -6.28 15.08 -3.14
CA VAL A 305 -7.40 14.12 -3.02
C VAL A 305 -8.30 14.27 -4.24
N GLY A 306 -8.57 13.19 -4.97
CA GLY A 306 -9.39 13.32 -6.18
C GLY A 306 -9.43 12.10 -7.07
N VAL A 307 -9.68 12.32 -8.35
CA VAL A 307 -9.78 11.25 -9.35
C VAL A 307 -8.86 11.54 -10.53
N LEU A 308 -8.14 10.51 -10.98
CA LEU A 308 -7.48 10.46 -12.28
C LEU A 308 -8.36 9.70 -13.28
N VAL A 309 -8.73 10.34 -14.38
CA VAL A 309 -9.61 9.77 -15.42
C VAL A 309 -8.78 9.34 -16.61
N TRP A 310 -8.73 8.04 -16.91
CA TRP A 310 -7.83 7.47 -17.92
C TRP A 310 -8.36 7.48 -19.36
N TYR A 311 -9.64 7.19 -19.58
CA TYR A 311 -10.15 6.79 -20.89
C TYR A 311 -11.19 7.72 -21.51
N GLU A 312 -11.62 8.75 -20.79
CA GLU A 312 -12.61 9.72 -21.32
C GLU A 312 -11.98 10.78 -22.21
N PHE A 313 -10.68 10.97 -22.11
CA PHE A 313 -9.93 12.03 -22.76
C PHE A 313 -8.78 11.45 -23.60
N PRO A 314 -8.29 12.19 -24.61
CA PRO A 314 -7.08 11.80 -25.34
C PRO A 314 -5.85 11.66 -24.44
N GLU A 315 -5.83 12.42 -23.34
CA GLU A 315 -4.80 12.40 -22.30
C GLU A 315 -5.49 12.24 -20.94
N PRO A 316 -5.00 11.35 -20.04
CA PRO A 316 -5.58 11.21 -18.71
C PRO A 316 -5.65 12.56 -17.98
N ARG A 317 -6.72 12.80 -17.21
CA ARG A 317 -6.93 14.08 -16.50
C ARG A 317 -7.08 13.90 -15.00
N LEU A 318 -6.44 14.78 -14.26
CA LEU A 318 -6.57 14.90 -12.82
C LEU A 318 -7.69 15.89 -12.48
N HIS A 319 -8.55 15.51 -11.55
CA HIS A 319 -9.52 16.38 -10.89
C HIS A 319 -9.39 16.19 -9.37
N LEU A 320 -8.63 17.08 -8.73
CA LEU A 320 -8.22 16.97 -7.33
C LEU A 320 -8.55 18.24 -6.54
N VAL A 321 -8.63 18.10 -5.22
CA VAL A 321 -8.60 19.19 -4.25
C VAL A 321 -7.32 19.12 -3.44
N LEU A 322 -6.77 20.28 -3.07
CA LEU A 322 -5.60 20.39 -2.19
C LEU A 322 -6.05 20.61 -0.75
N VAL A 323 -5.82 19.63 0.11
CA VAL A 323 -6.23 19.65 1.52
C VAL A 323 -5.04 20.00 2.42
N ASP A 324 -5.22 20.99 3.30
CA ASP A 324 -4.28 21.32 4.35
C ASP A 324 -4.14 20.16 5.36
N PRO A 325 -2.92 19.65 5.62
CA PRO A 325 -2.73 18.49 6.49
C PRO A 325 -3.05 18.77 7.96
N HIS A 326 -3.12 20.03 8.41
CA HIS A 326 -3.40 20.38 9.80
C HIS A 326 -4.83 20.87 10.01
N THR A 327 -5.36 21.65 9.07
CA THR A 327 -6.66 22.31 9.24
C THR A 327 -7.78 21.63 8.45
N GLY A 328 -7.45 20.78 7.48
CA GLY A 328 -8.43 20.22 6.53
C GLY A 328 -9.02 21.25 5.58
N ALA A 329 -8.47 22.46 5.51
CA ALA A 329 -8.99 23.48 4.60
C ALA A 329 -8.63 23.13 3.15
N ILE A 330 -9.59 23.29 2.25
CA ILE A 330 -9.32 23.23 0.81
C ILE A 330 -8.59 24.49 0.40
N ARG A 331 -7.35 24.33 -0.05
CA ARG A 331 -6.47 25.44 -0.44
C ARG A 331 -6.61 25.80 -1.92
N ASP A 332 -6.84 24.80 -2.77
CA ASP A 332 -6.95 24.96 -4.22
C ASP A 332 -7.62 23.73 -4.85
N THR A 333 -7.90 23.81 -6.16
CA THR A 333 -8.32 22.69 -6.99
C THR A 333 -7.35 22.48 -8.15
N VAL A 334 -7.10 21.22 -8.51
CA VAL A 334 -6.23 20.83 -9.62
C VAL A 334 -7.10 20.16 -10.69
N ASP A 335 -7.25 20.84 -11.82
CA ASP A 335 -7.94 20.32 -13.01
C ASP A 335 -7.05 20.49 -14.23
N ARG A 336 -6.34 19.42 -14.59
CA ARG A 336 -5.38 19.45 -15.71
C ARG A 336 -5.09 18.05 -16.26
N PRO A 337 -4.50 17.94 -17.47
CA PRO A 337 -3.88 16.70 -17.91
C PRO A 337 -2.86 16.19 -16.88
N TRP A 338 -2.85 14.87 -16.70
CA TRP A 338 -1.86 14.15 -15.94
C TRP A 338 -0.52 14.21 -16.66
N ASN A 339 0.54 14.44 -15.89
CA ASN A 339 1.90 14.50 -16.39
C ASN A 339 2.77 13.56 -15.57
N GLU A 340 3.16 12.43 -16.14
CA GLU A 340 3.97 11.40 -15.49
C GLU A 340 5.27 11.95 -14.90
N ASP A 341 5.92 12.92 -15.57
CA ASP A 341 7.19 13.51 -15.10
C ASP A 341 7.01 14.37 -13.83
N VAL A 342 5.79 14.88 -13.59
CA VAL A 342 5.48 15.76 -12.46
C VAL A 342 4.75 14.99 -11.36
N ASP A 343 3.75 14.22 -11.76
CA ASP A 343 2.82 13.55 -10.86
C ASP A 343 3.37 12.18 -10.41
N GLY A 344 4.21 11.57 -11.23
CA GLY A 344 4.54 10.14 -11.19
C GLY A 344 3.42 9.30 -11.83
N PHE A 345 3.69 8.02 -12.06
CA PHE A 345 2.62 7.03 -12.24
C PHE A 345 1.77 7.02 -10.97
N PRO A 346 0.44 6.86 -11.07
CA PRO A 346 -0.43 6.72 -9.92
C PRO A 346 -0.23 5.40 -9.20
#